data_AF-A0A1V4Q9T2-F1
#
_entry.id   AF-A0A1V4Q9T2-F1
#
_cell.length_a   1.000
_cell.length_b   1.000
_cell.length_c   1.000
_cell.angle_alpha   90.00
_cell.angle_beta   90.00
_cell.angle_gamma   90.00
#
_symmetry.space_group_name_H-M   'P 1'
#
loop_
_entity.id
_entity.type
_entity.pdbx_description
1 polymer ?
#
loop_
_entity_poly.entity_id
_entity_poly.type
_entity_poly.pdbx_seq_one_letter_code
_entity_poly.pdbx_strand_id
1 'polypeptide(L)'
;MNPEIIDAISVIATKRDGGSLSDGQIRWVVDGYTRGSVAPEQMSALLMAIVLRGMDRREIATWTQAMIDSGRRADFGDLRRDGRPLRTVDKHSTGGV
;
A
#
# COMPACT_ATOMS: atom_id res chain seq x y z
N MET A 1 -1.34 19.48 -22.32
CA MET A 1 -0.90 19.01 -20.99
C MET A 1 -0.67 17.53 -21.12
N ASN A 2 0.58 17.09 -21.13
CA ASN A 2 0.92 15.67 -21.32
C ASN A 2 0.40 14.92 -20.08
N PRO A 3 -0.41 13.86 -20.20
CA PRO A 3 -0.76 13.06 -19.03
C PRO A 3 0.56 12.54 -18.45
N GLU A 4 0.87 12.96 -17.23
CA GLU A 4 2.11 12.61 -16.56
C GLU A 4 2.16 11.08 -16.44
N ILE A 5 3.08 10.46 -17.19
CA ILE A 5 3.27 9.01 -17.12
C ILE A 5 3.79 8.71 -15.72
N ILE A 6 3.05 7.90 -14.96
CA ILE A 6 3.49 7.44 -13.66
C ILE A 6 4.53 6.34 -13.87
N ASP A 7 5.71 6.53 -13.29
CA ASP A 7 6.80 5.56 -13.28
C ASP A 7 7.49 5.53 -11.90
N ALA A 8 8.35 4.54 -11.66
CA ALA A 8 8.99 4.39 -10.36
C ALA A 8 9.88 5.58 -10.00
N ILE A 9 10.56 6.18 -10.98
CA ILE A 9 11.47 7.30 -10.76
C ILE A 9 10.68 8.53 -10.33
N SER A 10 9.55 8.84 -10.99
CA SER A 10 8.72 9.98 -10.66
C SER A 10 8.08 9.83 -9.27
N VAL A 11 7.61 8.63 -8.91
CA VAL A 11 7.07 8.32 -7.56
C VAL A 11 8.14 8.50 -6.49
N ILE A 12 9.35 7.93 -6.68
CA ILE A 12 10.46 8.07 -5.74
C ILE A 12 10.87 9.54 -5.60
N ALA A 13 10.99 10.27 -6.71
CA ALA A 13 11.37 11.67 -6.70
C ALA A 13 10.35 12.54 -5.94
N THR A 14 9.05 12.36 -6.21
CA THR A 14 7.99 13.05 -5.46
C THR A 14 8.19 12.88 -3.96
N LYS A 15 8.39 11.64 -3.49
CA LYS A 15 8.49 11.40 -2.05
C LYS A 15 9.82 11.86 -1.46
N ARG A 16 10.94 11.60 -2.14
CA ARG A 16 12.30 12.04 -1.75
C ARG A 16 12.36 13.55 -1.49
N ASP A 17 11.71 14.31 -2.37
CA ASP A 17 11.71 15.78 -2.36
C ASP A 17 10.67 16.37 -1.40
N GLY A 18 9.99 15.53 -0.62
CA GLY A 18 9.05 15.95 0.43
C GLY A 18 7.61 16.17 -0.06
N GLY A 19 7.31 15.79 -1.30
CA GLY A 19 5.96 15.81 -1.84
C GLY A 19 5.05 14.72 -1.25
N SER A 20 3.74 14.95 -1.32
CA SER A 20 2.71 13.96 -1.01
C SER A 20 2.37 13.17 -2.29
N LEU A 21 2.35 11.84 -2.20
CA LEU A 21 2.06 10.96 -3.33
C LEU A 21 0.58 11.00 -3.69
N SER A 22 0.25 11.20 -4.97
CA SER A 22 -1.15 11.10 -5.41
C SER A 22 -1.70 9.67 -5.23
N ASP A 23 -3.03 9.54 -5.16
CA ASP A 23 -3.66 8.22 -5.07
C ASP A 23 -3.30 7.32 -6.26
N GLY A 24 -3.12 7.92 -7.45
CA GLY A 24 -2.68 7.22 -8.65
C GLY A 24 -1.26 6.68 -8.51
N GLN A 25 -0.33 7.49 -7.99
CA GLN A 25 1.06 7.09 -7.76
C GLN A 25 1.14 5.92 -6.76
N ILE A 26 0.37 5.97 -5.68
CA ILE A 26 0.33 4.90 -4.66
C ILE A 26 -0.20 3.60 -5.25
N ARG A 27 -1.35 3.65 -5.93
CA ARG A 27 -1.94 2.45 -6.55
C ARG A 27 -1.02 1.84 -7.60
N TRP A 28 -0.41 2.69 -8.44
CA TRP A 28 0.51 2.25 -9.48
C TRP A 28 1.73 1.56 -8.89
N VAL A 29 2.38 2.12 -7.86
CA VAL A 29 3.62 1.54 -7.33
C VAL A 29 3.37 0.24 -6.56
N VAL A 30 2.25 0.14 -5.83
CA VAL A 30 1.88 -1.09 -5.11
C VAL A 30 1.53 -2.21 -6.09
N ASP A 31 0.65 -1.95 -7.08
CA ASP A 31 0.32 -2.95 -8.13
C ASP A 31 1.56 -3.32 -8.95
N GLY A 32 2.36 -2.32 -9.31
CA GLY A 32 3.57 -2.52 -10.10
C GLY A 32 4.59 -3.40 -9.38
N TYR A 33 4.75 -3.24 -8.06
CA TYR A 33 5.64 -4.07 -7.26
C TYR A 33 5.11 -5.50 -7.09
N THR A 34 3.82 -5.68 -6.80
CA THR A 34 3.25 -7.03 -6.62
C THR A 34 3.19 -7.83 -7.93
N ARG A 35 3.21 -7.16 -9.08
CA ARG A 35 3.32 -7.79 -10.42
C ARG A 35 4.75 -7.89 -10.97
N GLY A 36 5.75 -7.42 -10.22
CA GLY A 36 7.17 -7.51 -10.62
C GLY A 36 7.63 -6.49 -11.66
N SER A 37 6.84 -5.45 -11.94
CA SER A 37 7.22 -4.36 -12.87
C SER A 37 7.99 -3.21 -12.19
N VAL A 38 7.90 -3.09 -10.86
CA VAL A 38 8.76 -2.22 -10.05
C VAL A 38 9.87 -3.07 -9.45
N ALA A 39 11.12 -2.70 -9.68
CA ALA A 39 12.27 -3.46 -9.20
C ALA A 39 12.41 -3.36 -7.65
N PRO A 40 12.96 -4.39 -6.98
CA PRO A 40 13.17 -4.35 -5.52
C PRO A 40 13.98 -3.15 -5.03
N GLU A 41 14.98 -2.71 -5.80
CA GLU A 41 15.82 -1.57 -5.48
C GLU A 41 15.04 -0.25 -5.55
N GLN A 42 14.08 -0.15 -6.48
CA GLN A 42 13.20 1.02 -6.61
C GLN A 42 12.21 1.09 -5.45
N MET A 43 11.60 -0.03 -5.07
CA MET A 43 10.74 -0.08 -3.90
C MET A 43 11.54 0.24 -2.63
N SER A 44 12.76 -0.27 -2.50
CA SER A 44 13.65 0.05 -1.37
C SER A 44 13.97 1.55 -1.28
N ALA A 45 14.25 2.19 -2.42
CA ALA A 45 14.47 3.64 -2.48
C ALA A 45 13.22 4.44 -2.07
N LEU A 46 12.03 4.03 -2.51
CA LEU A 46 10.77 4.65 -2.11
C LEU A 46 10.52 4.51 -0.60
N LEU A 47 10.71 3.31 -0.05
CA LEU A 47 10.54 3.06 1.38
C LEU A 47 11.49 3.90 2.22
N MET A 48 12.75 4.05 1.80
CA MET A 48 13.68 4.95 2.48
C MET A 48 13.21 6.41 2.42
N ALA A 49 12.70 6.88 1.29
CA ALA A 49 12.12 8.22 1.18
C ALA A 49 10.92 8.40 2.14
N ILE A 50 10.05 7.39 2.26
CA ILE A 50 8.92 7.38 3.19
C ILE A 50 9.40 7.42 4.65
N VAL A 51 10.44 6.67 5.02
CA VAL A 51 11.03 6.72 6.37
C VAL A 51 11.50 8.14 6.71
N LEU A 52 12.16 8.82 5.77
CA LEU A 52 12.73 10.15 5.99
C LEU A 52 11.71 11.29 5.94
N ARG A 53 10.61 11.12 5.19
CA ARG A 53 9.63 12.20 4.94
C ARG A 53 8.26 11.94 5.57
N GLY A 54 8.00 10.73 6.04
CA GLY A 54 6.70 10.29 6.54
C GLY A 54 5.64 10.20 5.44
N MET A 55 4.43 9.86 5.83
CA MET A 55 3.23 9.92 4.98
C MET A 55 2.10 10.59 5.75
N ASP A 56 1.26 11.34 5.05
CA ASP A 56 0.03 11.88 5.61
C ASP A 56 -1.06 10.79 5.75
N ARG A 57 -2.16 11.11 6.44
CA ARG A 57 -3.24 10.15 6.70
C ARG A 57 -3.92 9.64 5.43
N ARG A 58 -4.03 10.48 4.40
CA ARG A 58 -4.64 10.08 3.11
C ARG A 58 -3.69 9.12 2.40
N GLU A 59 -2.40 9.43 2.34
CA GLU A 59 -1.39 8.53 1.77
C GLU A 59 -1.44 7.15 2.44
N ILE A 60 -1.45 7.11 3.78
CA ILE A 60 -1.52 5.85 4.54
C ILE A 60 -2.80 5.08 4.23
N ALA A 61 -3.95 5.76 4.17
CA ALA A 61 -5.23 5.12 3.85
C ALA A 61 -5.22 4.53 2.43
N THR A 62 -4.77 5.29 1.44
CA THR A 62 -4.70 4.81 0.05
C THR A 62 -3.68 3.69 -0.10
N TRP A 63 -2.53 3.77 0.58
CA TRP A 63 -1.50 2.73 0.57
C TRP A 63 -2.03 1.42 1.17
N THR A 64 -2.70 1.51 2.32
CA THR A 64 -3.32 0.35 2.98
C THR A 64 -4.37 -0.30 2.08
N GLN A 65 -5.24 0.50 1.45
CA GLN A 65 -6.26 -0.02 0.54
C GLN A 65 -5.63 -0.68 -0.70
N ALA A 66 -4.60 -0.07 -1.29
CA ALA A 66 -3.87 -0.66 -2.41
C ALA A 66 -3.21 -1.99 -2.04
N MET A 67 -2.64 -2.11 -0.83
CA MET A 67 -2.10 -3.38 -0.33
C MET A 67 -3.20 -4.45 -0.18
N ILE A 68 -4.35 -4.11 0.41
CA ILE A 68 -5.51 -5.01 0.52
C ILE A 68 -5.97 -5.50 -0.86
N ASP A 69 -5.98 -4.62 -1.86
CA ASP A 69 -6.46 -4.90 -3.21
C ASP A 69 -5.44 -5.63 -4.09
N SER A 70 -4.17 -5.65 -3.69
CA SER A 70 -3.09 -6.28 -4.45
C SER A 70 -3.11 -7.82 -4.45
N GLY A 71 -3.97 -8.43 -3.61
CA GLY A 71 -4.06 -9.86 -3.44
C GLY A 71 -5.49 -10.39 -3.42
N ARG A 72 -5.67 -11.55 -2.80
CA ARG A 72 -7.00 -12.16 -2.57
C ARG A 72 -7.47 -11.86 -1.17
N ARG A 73 -8.78 -11.64 -1.01
CA ARG A 73 -9.43 -11.50 0.29
C ARG A 73 -10.01 -12.84 0.71
N ALA A 74 -9.71 -13.27 1.94
CA ALA A 74 -10.38 -14.41 2.53
C ALA A 74 -11.85 -14.05 2.82
N ASP A 75 -12.77 -14.93 2.45
CA ASP A 75 -14.19 -14.82 2.77
C ASP A 75 -14.52 -15.82 3.89
N PHE A 76 -15.12 -15.30 4.96
CA PHE A 76 -15.52 -16.06 6.14
C PHE A 76 -17.04 -16.03 6.36
N GLY A 77 -17.82 -15.61 5.36
CA GLY A 77 -19.29 -15.53 5.45
C GLY A 77 -19.96 -16.86 5.82
N ASP A 78 -19.29 -17.98 5.53
CA ASP A 78 -19.78 -19.33 5.82
C ASP A 78 -19.49 -19.80 7.26
N LEU A 79 -18.74 -19.04 8.04
CA LEU A 79 -18.49 -19.37 9.46
C LEU A 79 -19.73 -19.08 10.29
N ARG A 80 -20.40 -20.16 10.74
CA ARG A 80 -21.66 -20.07 11.50
C ARG A 80 -21.65 -20.95 12.74
N ARG A 81 -22.40 -20.52 13.76
CA ARG A 81 -22.75 -21.31 14.95
C ARG A 81 -24.23 -21.12 15.24
N ASP A 82 -24.97 -22.22 15.37
CA ASP A 82 -26.42 -22.23 15.62
C ASP A 82 -27.21 -21.34 14.64
N GLY A 83 -26.83 -21.40 13.36
CA GLY A 83 -27.45 -20.61 12.29
C GLY A 83 -27.08 -19.13 12.27
N ARG A 84 -26.18 -18.64 13.14
CA ARG A 84 -25.75 -17.23 13.21
C ARG A 84 -24.31 -17.07 12.69
N PRO A 85 -23.99 -15.98 11.95
CA PRO A 85 -22.61 -15.68 11.57
C PRO A 85 -21.71 -15.51 12.79
N LEU A 86 -20.49 -16.04 12.71
CA LEU A 86 -19.47 -15.82 13.73
C LEU A 86 -18.79 -14.47 13.51
N ARG A 87 -18.46 -13.79 14.62
CA ARG A 87 -17.62 -12.59 14.57
C ARG A 87 -16.17 -13.01 14.35
N THR A 88 -15.53 -12.42 13.34
CA THR A 88 -14.08 -12.53 13.14
C THR A 88 -13.38 -11.56 14.08
N VAL A 89 -12.34 -12.05 14.75
CA VAL A 89 -11.46 -11.24 15.60
C VAL A 89 -10.01 -11.52 15.19
N ASP A 90 -9.17 -10.50 15.29
CA ASP A 90 -7.74 -10.62 15.02
C ASP A 90 -6.96 -9.83 16.08
N LYS A 91 -5.72 -10.25 16.33
CA LYS A 91 -4.79 -9.55 17.22
C LYS A 91 -3.46 -9.38 16.51
N HIS A 92 -3.05 -8.13 16.38
CA HIS A 92 -1.74 -7.78 15.85
C HIS A 92 -0.84 -7.15 16.93
N SER A 93 0.47 -7.36 16.83
CA SER A 93 1.47 -6.65 17.64
C SER A 93 2.37 -5.87 16.70
N THR A 94 2.75 -4.65 17.06
CA THR A 94 3.75 -3.87 16.31
C THR A 94 5.17 -4.40 16.47
N GLY A 95 5.39 -5.37 17.37
CA GLY A 95 6.71 -5.79 17.80
C GLY A 95 7.30 -4.87 18.88
N GLY A 96 8.35 -5.35 19.54
CA GLY A 96 8.92 -4.79 20.78
C GLY A 96 9.04 -5.89 21.83
N VAL A 97 10.16 -5.92 22.55
CA VAL A 97 10.41 -6.85 23.67
C VAL A 97 10.05 -6.15 24.98
#